data_AF-A0AAD7BCL3-F1
#
_entry.id   AF-A0AAD7BCL3-F1
#
_cell.length_a   1.000
_cell.length_b   1.000
_cell.length_c   1.000
_cell.angle_alpha   90.00
_cell.angle_beta   90.00
_cell.angle_gamma   90.00
#
_symmetry.space_group_name_H-M   'P 1'
#
loop_
_entity.id
_entity.type
_entity.pdbx_description
1 polymer ?
#
loop_
_entity_poly.entity_id
_entity_poly.type
_entity_poly.pdbx_seq_one_letter_code
_entity_poly.pdbx_strand_id
1 'polypeptide(L)'
;PVISRFVSAFDDPSSQQNVDFWQQVVYLHQPGSGQPWYSGWINAFHAFRKNGEWIGIALNRATPESLPADRFWSTYAKYSINKDHLGFDNTPYHCVMTYDVPPAYAEVDVKLVDNGEEIDSFMLAGMVGMHVSSSGDPSLSSSGENDTVRPVAGWWICVKKQDVNVK
;
A
#
# COMPACT_ATOMS: atom_id res chain seq x y z
N PRO A 1 5.91 -8.57 -12.67
CA PRO A 1 5.28 -7.74 -13.73
C PRO A 1 5.26 -6.25 -13.38
N VAL A 2 4.74 -5.85 -12.20
CA VAL A 2 4.59 -4.44 -11.82
C VAL A 2 5.92 -3.68 -11.85
N ILE A 3 6.99 -4.21 -11.25
CA ILE A 3 8.33 -3.59 -11.27
C ILE A 3 8.87 -3.43 -12.68
N SER A 4 8.65 -4.42 -13.57
CA SER A 4 9.06 -4.32 -14.96
C SER A 4 8.35 -3.17 -15.69
N ARG A 5 7.09 -2.87 -15.34
CA ARG A 5 6.36 -1.72 -15.89
C ARG A 5 6.83 -0.37 -15.34
N PHE A 6 7.22 -0.33 -14.06
CA PHE A 6 7.89 0.85 -13.52
C PHE A 6 9.16 1.18 -14.32
N VAL A 7 9.96 0.17 -14.67
CA VAL A 7 11.16 0.37 -15.50
C VAL A 7 10.77 0.81 -16.92
N SER A 8 9.83 0.13 -17.58
CA SER A 8 9.42 0.48 -18.95
C SER A 8 8.81 1.88 -19.06
N ALA A 9 8.26 2.42 -17.96
CA ALA A 9 7.76 3.79 -17.91
C ALA A 9 8.87 4.84 -18.10
N PHE A 10 10.13 4.53 -17.78
CA PHE A 10 11.25 5.41 -18.07
C PHE A 10 11.67 5.35 -19.54
N ASP A 11 11.61 4.17 -20.15
CA ASP A 11 12.06 3.96 -21.54
C ASP A 11 11.04 4.47 -22.57
N ASP A 12 9.74 4.30 -22.30
CA ASP A 12 8.67 4.68 -23.24
C ASP A 12 7.42 5.22 -22.51
N PRO A 13 7.52 6.37 -21.81
CA PRO A 13 6.46 6.89 -20.92
C PRO A 13 5.11 7.11 -21.60
N SER A 14 5.10 7.37 -22.91
CA SER A 14 3.90 7.70 -23.68
C SER A 14 3.27 6.49 -24.38
N SER A 15 3.86 5.30 -24.27
CA SER A 15 3.27 4.10 -24.86
C SER A 15 1.89 3.81 -24.28
N GLN A 16 0.97 3.33 -25.12
CA GLN A 16 -0.37 2.93 -24.69
C GLN A 16 -0.31 1.90 -23.55
N GLN A 17 0.65 0.98 -23.58
CA GLN A 17 0.82 -0.02 -22.54
C GLN A 17 1.18 0.58 -21.18
N ASN A 18 2.04 1.60 -21.14
CA ASN A 18 2.38 2.28 -19.89
C ASN A 18 1.20 3.14 -19.40
N VAL A 19 0.48 3.81 -20.29
CA VAL A 19 -0.74 4.55 -19.94
C VAL A 19 -1.80 3.61 -19.35
N ASP A 20 -2.04 2.45 -19.98
CA ASP A 20 -2.98 1.44 -19.49
C ASP A 20 -2.56 0.86 -18.13
N PHE A 21 -1.26 0.59 -17.96
CA PHE A 21 -0.70 0.16 -16.68
C PHE A 21 -1.03 1.16 -15.56
N TRP A 22 -0.75 2.45 -15.75
CA TRP A 22 -1.00 3.49 -14.74
C TRP A 22 -2.49 3.74 -14.49
N GLN A 23 -3.36 3.53 -15.49
CA GLN A 23 -4.82 3.60 -15.29
C GLN A 23 -5.38 2.44 -14.46
N GLN A 24 -4.61 1.37 -14.25
CA GLN A 24 -5.05 0.17 -13.54
C GLN A 24 -4.42 0.02 -12.13
N VAL A 25 -3.88 1.11 -11.57
CA VAL A 25 -3.31 1.14 -10.20
C VAL A 25 -4.32 0.62 -9.20
N VAL A 26 -5.50 1.26 -9.17
CA VAL A 26 -6.58 0.94 -8.25
C VAL A 26 -7.92 1.10 -8.96
N TYR A 27 -8.82 0.15 -8.77
CA TYR A 27 -10.21 0.26 -9.18
C TYR A 27 -11.09 0.11 -7.95
N LEU A 28 -11.89 1.12 -7.66
CA LEU A 28 -12.84 1.12 -6.55
C LEU A 28 -14.19 0.57 -7.00
N HIS A 29 -14.65 -0.50 -6.36
CA HIS A 29 -15.99 -1.04 -6.52
C HIS A 29 -16.87 -0.53 -5.37
N GLN A 30 -17.91 0.24 -5.72
CA GLN A 30 -18.93 0.70 -4.78
C GLN A 30 -20.27 0.04 -5.10
N PRO A 31 -20.56 -1.13 -4.49
CA PRO A 31 -21.88 -1.75 -4.62
C PRO A 31 -22.92 -0.88 -3.89
N GLY A 32 -24.11 -0.71 -4.48
CA GLY A 32 -25.13 0.20 -3.95
C GLY A 32 -25.59 -0.09 -2.51
N SER A 33 -25.56 -1.36 -2.07
CA SER A 33 -25.93 -1.79 -0.71
C SER A 33 -24.84 -2.63 -0.02
N GLY A 34 -23.69 -2.83 -0.67
CA GLY A 34 -22.61 -3.66 -0.17
C GLY A 34 -21.45 -2.85 0.39
N GLN A 35 -20.48 -3.55 0.95
CA GLN A 35 -19.23 -2.94 1.40
C GLN A 35 -18.32 -2.61 0.20
N PRO A 36 -17.75 -1.40 0.14
CA PRO A 36 -16.84 -1.03 -0.93
C PRO A 36 -15.52 -1.79 -0.79
N TRP A 37 -14.99 -2.19 -1.93
CA TRP A 37 -13.70 -2.87 -2.04
C TRP A 37 -12.93 -2.33 -3.23
N TYR A 38 -11.63 -2.56 -3.26
CA TYR A 38 -10.80 -2.18 -4.39
C TYR A 38 -9.96 -3.34 -4.91
N SER A 39 -9.65 -3.23 -6.20
CA SER A 39 -8.77 -4.12 -6.97
C SER A 39 -7.75 -3.27 -7.71
N GLY A 40 -6.98 -3.88 -8.61
CA GLY A 40 -5.88 -3.23 -9.32
C GLY A 40 -4.53 -3.80 -8.90
N TRP A 41 -3.48 -3.46 -9.63
CA TRP A 41 -2.16 -4.04 -9.37
C TRP A 41 -1.52 -3.50 -8.09
N ILE A 42 -2.04 -2.42 -7.48
CA ILE A 42 -1.54 -1.93 -6.18
C ILE A 42 -1.60 -3.02 -5.09
N ASN A 43 -2.52 -3.97 -5.22
CA ASN A 43 -2.67 -5.10 -4.32
C ASN A 43 -1.51 -6.11 -4.41
N ALA A 44 -0.58 -5.96 -5.36
CA ALA A 44 0.72 -6.63 -5.33
C ALA A 44 1.50 -6.34 -4.03
N PHE A 45 1.32 -5.13 -3.48
CA PHE A 45 2.04 -4.63 -2.30
C PHE A 45 1.20 -4.68 -1.02
N HIS A 46 -0.08 -5.04 -1.11
CA HIS A 46 -0.99 -5.14 0.03
C HIS A 46 -1.09 -6.58 0.51
N ALA A 47 -0.01 -7.13 1.06
CA ALA A 47 0.00 -8.54 1.45
C ALA A 47 -0.81 -8.86 2.74
N PHE A 48 -1.11 -7.85 3.56
CA PHE A 48 -1.70 -8.01 4.89
C PHE A 48 -2.87 -7.06 5.14
N ARG A 49 -3.94 -7.56 5.76
CA ARG A 49 -5.02 -6.72 6.29
C ARG A 49 -4.55 -5.91 7.49
N LYS A 50 -5.36 -4.94 7.92
CA LYS A 50 -5.17 -4.14 9.14
C LYS A 50 -4.87 -4.92 10.43
N ASN A 51 -5.29 -6.18 10.51
CA ASN A 51 -5.06 -7.04 11.68
C ASN A 51 -3.86 -8.00 11.50
N GLY A 52 -3.07 -7.83 10.44
CA GLY A 52 -1.89 -8.67 10.16
C GLY A 52 -2.21 -10.00 9.46
N GLU A 53 -3.46 -10.24 9.04
CA GLU A 53 -3.81 -11.43 8.27
C GLU A 53 -3.23 -11.37 6.85
N TRP A 54 -2.50 -12.41 6.45
CA TRP A 54 -2.05 -12.59 5.07
C TRP A 54 -3.23 -12.79 4.11
N ILE A 55 -3.28 -11.99 3.04
CA ILE A 55 -4.33 -12.04 2.00
C ILE A 55 -3.79 -12.31 0.60
N GLY A 56 -2.49 -12.54 0.46
CA GLY A 56 -1.91 -12.99 -0.79
C GLY A 56 -2.45 -14.36 -1.21
N ILE A 57 -2.41 -14.62 -2.52
CA ILE A 57 -2.90 -15.87 -3.10
C ILE A 57 -2.10 -17.05 -2.54
N ALA A 58 -2.80 -18.00 -1.91
CA ALA A 58 -2.17 -19.17 -1.32
C ALA A 58 -1.53 -20.06 -2.40
N LEU A 59 -0.32 -20.55 -2.10
CA LEU A 59 0.45 -21.44 -2.98
C LEU A 59 0.40 -22.88 -2.48
N ASN A 60 0.50 -23.85 -3.39
CA ASN A 60 0.41 -25.29 -3.08
C ASN A 60 1.77 -25.96 -2.73
N ARG A 61 2.91 -25.31 -3.02
CA ARG A 61 4.28 -25.76 -2.70
C ARG A 61 5.29 -24.61 -2.88
N ALA A 62 6.53 -24.81 -2.44
CA ALA A 62 7.64 -23.89 -2.68
C ALA A 62 7.94 -23.76 -4.19
N THR A 63 8.25 -22.54 -4.64
CA THR A 63 8.16 -22.14 -6.06
C THR A 63 9.50 -21.84 -6.71
N PRO A 64 9.67 -22.10 -8.02
CA PRO A 64 10.73 -21.50 -8.83
C PRO A 64 10.30 -20.12 -9.35
N GLU A 65 11.15 -19.11 -9.15
CA GLU A 65 10.85 -17.69 -9.46
C GLU A 65 10.89 -17.34 -10.96
N SER A 66 11.36 -18.26 -11.83
CA SER A 66 11.67 -17.95 -13.24
C SER A 66 10.54 -18.22 -14.24
N LEU A 67 9.34 -18.57 -13.80
CA LEU A 67 8.23 -18.88 -14.71
C LEU A 67 7.47 -17.62 -15.15
N PRO A 68 6.98 -17.57 -16.40
CA PRO A 68 5.99 -16.59 -16.81
C PRO A 68 4.75 -16.64 -15.89
N ALA A 69 4.11 -15.48 -15.67
CA ALA A 69 3.03 -15.33 -14.68
C ALA A 69 1.87 -16.32 -14.89
N ASP A 70 1.39 -16.46 -16.13
CA ASP A 70 0.31 -17.39 -16.49
C ASP A 70 0.64 -18.85 -16.12
N ARG A 71 1.88 -19.28 -16.39
CA ARG A 71 2.38 -20.62 -16.04
C ARG A 71 2.59 -20.77 -14.54
N PHE A 72 3.10 -19.73 -13.89
CA PHE A 72 3.30 -19.72 -12.45
C PHE A 72 1.96 -19.93 -11.72
N TRP A 73 0.96 -19.10 -12.02
CA TRP A 73 -0.32 -19.13 -11.31
C TRP A 73 -1.12 -20.39 -11.61
N SER A 74 -1.13 -20.88 -12.85
CA SER A 74 -1.78 -22.15 -13.20
C SER A 74 -1.16 -23.37 -12.51
N THR A 75 0.13 -23.31 -12.15
CA THR A 75 0.87 -24.45 -11.58
C THR A 75 0.89 -24.43 -10.05
N TYR A 76 1.02 -23.24 -9.44
CA TYR A 76 1.33 -23.09 -8.02
C TYR A 76 0.20 -22.50 -7.19
N ALA A 77 -0.82 -21.89 -7.78
CA ALA A 77 -1.96 -21.43 -7.00
C ALA A 77 -2.68 -22.63 -6.35
N LYS A 78 -2.99 -22.49 -5.05
CA LYS A 78 -3.68 -23.54 -4.27
C LYS A 78 -5.11 -23.79 -4.76
N TYR A 79 -5.75 -22.77 -5.30
CA TYR A 79 -7.12 -22.83 -5.80
C TYR A 79 -7.17 -22.32 -7.24
N SER A 80 -8.17 -22.78 -8.01
CA SER A 80 -8.40 -22.30 -9.36
C SER A 80 -8.66 -20.80 -9.33
N ILE A 81 -7.79 -20.04 -10.00
CA ILE A 81 -7.96 -18.61 -10.18
C ILE A 81 -8.86 -18.44 -11.40
N ASN A 82 -9.94 -17.68 -11.24
CA ASN A 82 -10.77 -17.34 -12.39
C ASN A 82 -9.90 -16.55 -13.38
N LYS A 83 -9.76 -17.06 -14.61
CA LYS A 83 -8.95 -16.42 -15.65
C LYS A 83 -9.47 -15.04 -16.03
N ASP A 84 -10.77 -14.82 -15.89
CA ASP A 84 -11.41 -13.52 -16.10
C ASP A 84 -11.03 -12.50 -15.02
N HIS A 85 -10.42 -12.97 -13.91
CA HIS A 85 -9.95 -12.17 -12.77
C HIS A 85 -8.43 -12.16 -12.69
N LEU A 86 -7.71 -12.67 -13.70
CA LEU A 86 -6.28 -12.40 -13.81
C LEU A 86 -6.14 -10.90 -14.01
N GLY A 87 -5.50 -10.25 -13.04
CA GLY A 87 -5.23 -8.82 -13.09
C GLY A 87 -4.21 -8.51 -14.18
N PHE A 88 -3.57 -7.37 -14.04
CA PHE A 88 -2.59 -6.87 -14.99
C PHE A 88 -1.45 -7.88 -15.28
N ASP A 89 -1.09 -8.04 -16.56
CA ASP A 89 -0.04 -8.96 -17.06
C ASP A 89 -0.20 -10.42 -16.61
N ASN A 90 -1.41 -10.99 -16.75
CA ASN A 90 -1.75 -12.37 -16.36
C ASN A 90 -1.42 -12.69 -14.89
N THR A 91 -1.34 -11.67 -14.05
CA THR A 91 -1.05 -11.80 -12.62
C THR A 91 -2.31 -11.42 -11.84
N PRO A 92 -2.93 -12.38 -11.14
CA PRO A 92 -4.06 -12.12 -10.29
C PRO A 92 -3.64 -11.33 -9.06
N TYR A 93 -4.47 -10.36 -8.69
CA TYR A 93 -4.36 -9.63 -7.44
C TYR A 93 -5.64 -9.86 -6.64
N HIS A 94 -5.51 -9.98 -5.32
CA HIS A 94 -6.67 -10.11 -4.44
C HIS A 94 -7.45 -8.79 -4.40
N CYS A 95 -8.69 -8.85 -3.92
CA CYS A 95 -9.50 -7.66 -3.65
C CYS A 95 -9.45 -7.34 -2.16
N VAL A 96 -9.42 -6.05 -1.82
CA VAL A 96 -9.35 -5.60 -0.43
C VAL A 96 -10.56 -4.74 -0.13
N MET A 97 -11.24 -5.02 0.98
CA MET A 97 -12.25 -4.13 1.53
C MET A 97 -11.61 -2.80 1.94
N THR A 98 -12.26 -1.67 1.70
CA THR A 98 -11.66 -0.35 1.98
C THR A 98 -11.35 -0.11 3.46
N TYR A 99 -12.03 -0.80 4.38
CA TYR A 99 -11.80 -0.74 5.82
C TYR A 99 -10.79 -1.76 6.35
N ASP A 100 -10.23 -2.61 5.48
CA ASP A 100 -9.18 -3.58 5.83
C ASP A 100 -7.78 -3.10 5.44
N VAL A 101 -7.67 -1.87 4.90
CA VAL A 101 -6.39 -1.23 4.62
C VAL A 101 -5.64 -0.99 5.93
N PRO A 102 -4.40 -1.51 6.07
CA PRO A 102 -3.62 -1.26 7.27
C PRO A 102 -3.33 0.24 7.40
N PRO A 103 -3.47 0.81 8.61
CA PRO A 103 -3.01 2.17 8.85
C PRO A 103 -1.50 2.25 8.59
N ALA A 104 -1.04 3.37 8.05
CA ALA A 104 0.38 3.63 7.84
C ALA A 104 1.10 4.07 9.13
N TYR A 105 0.53 3.77 10.30
CA TYR A 105 1.05 4.09 11.62
C TYR A 105 0.72 2.99 12.62
N ALA A 106 1.41 3.00 13.75
CA ALA A 106 1.16 2.17 14.92
C ALA A 106 1.16 3.04 16.19
N GLU A 107 0.42 2.58 17.19
CA GLU A 107 0.37 3.20 18.52
C GLU A 107 0.70 2.16 19.60
N VAL A 108 1.34 2.60 20.69
CA VAL A 108 1.66 1.75 21.83
C VAL A 108 1.63 2.56 23.12
N ASP A 109 1.05 1.97 24.17
CA ASP A 109 1.07 2.56 25.50
C ASP A 109 2.50 2.60 26.05
N VAL A 110 2.90 3.75 26.58
CA VAL A 110 4.24 3.96 27.17
C VAL A 110 4.14 4.66 28.51
N LYS A 111 5.05 4.34 29.43
CA LYS A 111 5.23 5.12 30.66
C LYS A 111 6.30 6.18 30.42
N LEU A 112 5.90 7.45 30.42
CA LEU A 112 6.84 8.57 30.40
C LEU A 112 7.17 8.94 31.84
N VAL A 113 8.46 9.00 32.18
CA VAL A 113 8.93 9.48 33.48
C VAL A 113 9.65 10.81 33.27
N ASP A 114 9.04 11.90 33.74
CA ASP A 114 9.64 13.23 33.69
C ASP A 114 9.90 13.73 35.11
N ASN A 115 11.17 14.01 35.44
CA ASN A 115 11.61 14.42 36.78
C ASN A 115 11.13 13.53 37.94
N GLY A 116 10.88 12.24 37.69
CA GLY A 116 10.41 11.27 38.68
C GLY A 116 8.89 11.13 38.77
N GLU A 117 8.12 11.92 38.02
CA GLU A 117 6.67 11.76 37.88
C GLU A 117 6.33 10.82 36.72
N GLU A 118 5.52 9.78 36.98
CA GLU A 118 4.98 8.92 35.93
C GLU A 118 3.78 9.60 35.24
N ILE A 119 3.88 9.80 33.92
CA ILE A 119 2.86 10.42 33.08
C ILE A 119 2.27 9.35 32.15
N ASP A 120 0.96 9.10 32.25
CA ASP A 120 0.25 8.17 31.37
C ASP A 120 0.23 8.70 29.93
N SER A 121 0.88 7.96 29.06
CA SER A 121 1.22 8.40 27.71
C SER A 121 1.08 7.25 26.70
N PHE A 122 1.04 7.61 25.43
CA PHE A 122 1.19 6.66 24.33
C PHE A 122 2.18 7.21 23.32
N MET A 123 2.85 6.32 22.61
CA MET A 123 3.71 6.64 21.49
C MET A 123 2.97 6.35 20.19
N LEU A 124 3.00 7.30 19.26
CA LEU A 124 2.53 7.14 17.89
C LEU A 124 3.74 7.17 16.96
N ALA A 125 3.84 6.22 16.02
CA ALA A 125 4.89 6.21 15.01
C ALA A 125 4.34 5.76 13.65
N GLY A 126 4.76 6.40 12.56
CA GLY A 126 4.31 6.03 11.23
C GLY A 126 4.56 7.07 10.16
N MET A 127 3.83 6.96 9.07
CA MET A 127 3.75 7.94 7.99
C MET A 127 2.79 9.05 8.41
N VAL A 128 3.35 10.23 8.66
CA VAL A 128 2.67 11.30 9.42
C VAL A 128 2.53 12.59 8.62
N GLY A 129 3.01 12.58 7.38
CA GLY A 129 2.87 13.68 6.45
C GLY A 129 3.53 13.39 5.12
N MET A 130 3.61 14.44 4.32
CA MET A 130 4.31 14.46 3.04
C MET A 130 5.19 15.71 2.99
N HIS A 131 6.35 15.58 2.37
CA HIS A 131 7.28 16.66 2.15
C HIS A 131 7.38 16.91 0.65
N VAL A 132 7.04 18.14 0.25
CA VAL A 132 7.23 18.63 -1.11
C VAL A 132 8.62 19.25 -1.19
N SER A 133 9.40 18.86 -2.18
CA SER A 133 10.76 19.38 -2.44
C SER A 133 10.97 19.66 -3.91
N SER A 134 11.94 20.52 -4.19
CA SER A 134 12.44 20.85 -5.52
C SER A 134 13.54 19.87 -5.93
N SER A 135 13.43 19.23 -7.09
CA SER A 135 14.50 18.44 -7.69
C SER A 135 15.68 19.30 -8.14
N GLY A 136 15.41 20.57 -8.50
CA GLY A 136 16.38 21.44 -9.15
C GLY A 136 16.75 20.98 -10.57
N ASP A 137 16.02 20.04 -11.15
CA ASP A 137 16.28 19.44 -12.44
C ASP A 137 15.21 19.87 -13.47
N PRO A 138 15.53 20.85 -14.35
CA PRO A 138 14.62 21.31 -15.38
C PRO A 138 14.24 20.24 -16.42
N SER A 139 14.95 19.09 -16.45
CA SER A 139 14.59 17.98 -17.32
C SER A 139 13.42 17.15 -16.78
N LEU A 140 13.16 17.21 -15.46
CA LEU A 140 12.08 16.48 -14.80
C LEU A 140 10.80 17.34 -14.68
N SER A 141 10.94 18.65 -14.53
CA SER A 141 9.82 19.60 -14.51
C SER A 141 10.25 20.98 -15.02
N SER A 142 9.31 21.78 -15.53
CA SER A 142 9.63 23.06 -16.18
C SER A 142 10.32 24.08 -15.26
N SER A 143 10.09 24.01 -13.94
CA SER A 143 10.73 24.88 -12.94
C SER A 143 11.81 24.16 -12.12
N GLY A 144 11.81 22.83 -12.06
CA GLY A 144 12.59 22.07 -11.06
C GLY A 144 12.13 22.31 -9.62
N GLU A 145 10.99 22.99 -9.42
CA GLU A 145 10.50 23.43 -8.10
C GLU A 145 9.22 22.70 -7.69
N ASN A 146 9.16 22.27 -6.42
CA ASN A 146 7.99 21.58 -5.85
C ASN A 146 7.47 20.39 -6.67
N ASP A 147 8.38 19.71 -7.38
CA ASP A 147 8.08 18.65 -8.34
C ASP A 147 8.30 17.24 -7.77
N THR A 148 8.82 17.16 -6.55
CA THR A 148 9.08 15.91 -5.85
C THR A 148 8.23 15.83 -4.59
N VAL A 149 7.50 14.73 -4.42
CA VAL A 149 6.80 14.40 -3.18
C VAL A 149 7.46 13.17 -2.57
N ARG A 150 7.82 13.25 -1.29
CA ARG A 150 8.24 12.10 -0.50
C ARG A 150 7.42 12.00 0.77
N PRO A 151 7.09 10.80 1.24
CA PRO A 151 6.32 10.69 2.45
C PRO A 151 7.24 10.88 3.67
N VAL A 152 6.69 11.38 4.79
CA VAL A 152 7.45 11.69 6.00
C VAL A 152 7.09 10.69 7.07
N ALA A 153 8.09 9.93 7.54
CA ALA A 153 7.97 9.13 8.74
C ALA A 153 8.30 9.99 9.97
N GLY A 154 7.58 9.78 11.06
CA GLY A 154 7.79 10.49 12.32
C GLY A 154 7.17 9.76 13.49
N TRP A 155 7.43 10.28 14.70
CA TRP A 155 6.89 9.75 15.93
C TRP A 155 6.70 10.84 16.99
N TRP A 156 5.76 10.63 17.90
CA TRP A 156 5.50 11.49 19.06
C TRP A 156 5.14 10.65 20.27
N ILE A 157 5.40 11.20 21.46
CA ILE A 157 4.79 10.73 22.71
C ILE A 157 3.72 11.74 23.07
N CYS A 158 2.51 11.26 23.29
CA CYS A 158 1.33 12.06 23.60
C CYS A 158 0.83 11.68 24.99
N VAL A 159 0.46 12.68 25.79
CA VAL A 159 -0.22 12.46 27.08
C VAL A 159 -1.66 12.04 26.81
N LYS A 160 -2.12 10.98 27.49
CA LYS A 160 -3.51 10.54 27.35
C LYS A 160 -4.45 11.55 28.01
N LYS A 161 -5.59 11.83 27.38
CA LYS A 161 -6.64 12.62 28.04
C LYS A 161 -7.15 11.84 29.25
N GLN A 162 -7.18 12.49 30.40
CA GLN A 162 -7.91 11.97 31.54
C GLN A 162 -9.41 12.10 31.24
N ASP A 163 -10.16 11.00 31.38
CA ASP A 163 -11.61 11.06 31.33
C ASP A 163 -12.09 11.92 32.50
N VAL A 164 -12.50 13.15 32.20
CA VAL A 164 -13.23 13.96 33.17
C VAL A 164 -14.60 13.32 33.31
N ASN A 165 -14.76 12.50 34.34
CA ASN A 165 -16.07 12.05 34.81
C ASN A 165 -16.90 13.31 35.13
N VAL A 166 -17.71 13.75 34.16
CA VAL A 166 -18.79 14.70 34.41
C VAL A 166 -19.81 13.93 35.25
N LYS A 167 -19.74 14.12 36.58
CA LYS A 167 -20.78 13.70 37.51
C LYS A 167 -22.03 14.56 37.33
#